data_AF-A0A443KIF4-F1
#
_entry.id   AF-A0A443KIF4-F1
#
_cell.length_a   1.000
_cell.length_b   1.000
_cell.length_c   1.000
_cell.angle_alpha   90.00
_cell.angle_beta   90.00
_cell.angle_gamma   90.00
#
_symmetry.space_group_name_H-M   'P 1'
#
loop_
_entity.id
_entity.type
_entity.pdbx_description
1 polymer ?
#
loop_
_entity_poly.entity_id
_entity_poly.type
_entity_poly.pdbx_seq_one_letter_code
_entity_poly.pdbx_strand_id
1 'polypeptide(L)'
;MLASTFERLATLFASPKAASPVARRWRMAAKDQPALKDDVLSLGGVMTSQAYERIDGVPQLSPIDPYRLAYEAGRRDFALQLAALMDVSLFDLKSLMEDDDE
;
A
#
# COMPACT_ATOMS: atom_id res chain seq x y z
N MET A 1 3.65 -13.65 12.27
CA MET A 1 5.02 -13.11 12.37
C MET A 1 5.11 -12.03 11.30
N LEU A 2 5.05 -10.75 11.68
CA LEU A 2 5.04 -9.65 10.71
C LEU A 2 6.45 -9.51 10.12
N ALA A 3 6.58 -9.76 8.82
CA ALA A 3 7.83 -9.55 8.12
C ALA A 3 8.29 -8.09 8.29
N SER A 4 9.54 -7.90 8.68
CA SER A 4 10.09 -6.57 8.93
C SER A 4 10.04 -5.72 7.65
N THR A 5 9.97 -4.39 7.78
CA THR A 5 10.03 -3.44 6.65
C THR A 5 11.17 -3.75 5.68
N PHE A 6 12.28 -4.27 6.22
CA PHE A 6 13.46 -4.68 5.46
C PHE A 6 13.23 -5.93 4.59
N GLU A 7 12.49 -6.92 5.08
CA GLU A 7 12.16 -8.15 4.34
C GLU A 7 11.23 -7.86 3.15
N ARG A 8 10.32 -6.88 3.27
CA ARG A 8 9.43 -6.48 2.17
C ARG A 8 10.15 -5.75 1.04
N LEU A 9 11.29 -5.12 1.33
CA LEU A 9 12.12 -4.44 0.34
C LEU A 9 13.14 -5.37 -0.32
N ALA A 10 13.53 -6.45 0.36
CA ALA A 10 14.47 -7.44 -0.16
C ALA A 10 13.95 -8.16 -1.42
N THR A 11 12.63 -8.20 -1.65
CA THR A 11 12.03 -8.77 -2.86
C THR A 11 12.11 -7.86 -4.08
N LEU A 12 12.24 -6.54 -3.89
CA LEU A 12 12.38 -5.57 -4.99
C LEU A 12 13.83 -5.29 -5.37
N PHE A 13 14.76 -5.43 -4.43
CA PHE A 13 16.15 -5.07 -4.63
C PHE A 13 17.06 -6.26 -4.38
N ALA A 14 17.89 -6.58 -5.37
CA ALA A 14 18.88 -7.66 -5.28
C ALA A 14 19.87 -7.50 -4.10
N SER A 15 19.98 -6.30 -3.53
CA SER A 15 20.69 -6.08 -2.27
C SER A 15 20.20 -4.84 -1.52
N PRO A 16 20.42 -4.76 -0.19
CA PRO A 16 20.14 -3.57 0.60
C PRO A 16 20.88 -2.31 0.12
N LYS A 17 22.09 -2.47 -0.45
CA LYS A 17 22.86 -1.36 -1.03
C LYS A 17 22.16 -0.75 -2.24
N ALA A 18 21.48 -1.56 -3.06
CA ALA A 18 20.72 -1.08 -4.20
C ALA A 18 19.42 -0.35 -3.78
N ALA A 19 18.83 -0.75 -2.64
CA ALA A 19 17.64 -0.11 -2.09
C ALA A 19 17.92 1.30 -1.52
N SER A 20 19.11 1.52 -0.94
CA SER A 20 19.42 2.74 -0.18
C SER A 20 19.27 4.05 -0.98
N PRO A 21 19.78 4.19 -2.23
CA PRO A 21 19.57 5.41 -3.02
C PRO A 21 18.10 5.65 -3.42
N VAL A 22 17.32 4.58 -3.56
CA VAL A 22 15.88 4.68 -3.88
C VAL A 22 15.11 5.10 -2.64
N ALA A 23 15.37 4.47 -1.49
CA ALA A 23 14.79 4.85 -0.20
C ALA A 23 15.05 6.31 0.14
N ARG A 24 16.29 6.78 -0.05
CA ARG A 24 16.64 8.18 0.19
C ARG A 24 15.83 9.14 -0.69
N ARG A 25 15.66 8.83 -1.97
CA ARG A 25 14.88 9.68 -2.90
C ARG A 25 13.42 9.76 -2.50
N TRP A 26 12.79 8.63 -2.19
CA TRP A 26 11.39 8.60 -1.77
C TRP A 26 11.17 9.26 -0.41
N ARG A 27 12.08 9.07 0.54
CA ARG A 27 12.05 9.79 1.82
C ARG A 27 12.16 11.30 1.63
N MET A 28 13.04 11.76 0.75
CA MET A 28 13.15 13.20 0.44
C MET A 28 11.88 13.71 -0.23
N ALA A 29 11.34 13.00 -1.23
CA ALA A 29 10.10 13.37 -1.89
C ALA A 29 8.92 13.47 -0.91
N ALA A 30 8.79 12.51 0.01
CA ALA A 30 7.74 12.53 1.04
C ALA A 30 7.95 13.63 2.08
N LYS A 31 9.19 14.07 2.31
CA LYS A 31 9.48 15.21 3.17
C LYS A 31 9.10 16.53 2.48
N ASP A 32 9.38 16.64 1.19
CA ASP A 32 9.11 17.84 0.39
C ASP A 32 7.61 17.97 0.06
N GLN A 33 6.92 16.84 -0.10
CA GLN A 33 5.48 16.75 -0.34
C GLN A 33 4.84 15.73 0.63
N PRO A 34 4.36 16.16 1.81
CA PRO A 34 3.78 15.26 2.81
C PRO A 34 2.60 14.42 2.31
N ALA A 35 1.74 15.01 1.48
CA ALA A 35 0.57 14.34 0.87
C ALA A 35 0.93 13.16 -0.05
N LEU A 36 2.19 13.04 -0.47
CA LEU A 36 2.64 11.95 -1.34
C LEU A 36 2.40 10.56 -0.72
N LYS A 37 2.46 10.47 0.62
CA LYS A 37 2.22 9.22 1.34
C LYS A 37 0.79 8.74 1.11
N ASP A 38 -0.16 9.65 1.27
CA ASP A 38 -1.59 9.38 1.16
C ASP A 38 -1.94 9.07 -0.30
N ASP A 39 -1.43 9.87 -1.24
CA ASP A 39 -1.61 9.65 -2.69
C ASP A 39 -1.15 8.24 -3.11
N VAL A 40 0.00 7.77 -2.63
CA VAL A 40 0.52 6.43 -2.95
C VAL A 40 -0.38 5.34 -2.39
N LEU A 41 -0.89 5.50 -1.15
CA LEU A 41 -1.78 4.52 -0.52
C LEU A 41 -3.14 4.47 -1.23
N SER A 42 -3.69 5.62 -1.60
CA SER A 42 -4.96 5.74 -2.33
C SER A 42 -4.84 5.17 -3.76
N LEU A 43 -3.80 5.52 -4.51
CA LEU A 43 -3.55 4.98 -5.85
C LEU A 43 -3.27 3.48 -5.84
N GLY A 44 -2.60 2.99 -4.79
CA GLY A 44 -2.38 1.57 -4.55
C GLY A 44 -3.67 0.79 -4.30
N GLY A 45 -4.72 1.48 -3.83
CA GLY A 45 -5.94 0.89 -3.33
C GLY A 45 -5.73 0.11 -2.03
N VAL A 46 -4.78 0.58 -1.19
CA VAL A 46 -4.48 -0.02 0.12
C VAL A 46 -5.65 0.17 1.08
N MET A 47 -6.31 1.33 0.99
CA MET A 47 -7.44 1.71 1.85
C MET A 47 -8.80 1.29 1.26
N THR A 48 -8.84 0.75 0.04
CA THR A 48 -10.11 0.42 -0.62
C THR A 48 -10.63 -0.92 -0.16
N SER A 49 -11.88 -0.94 0.34
CA SER A 49 -12.62 -2.15 0.61
C SER A 49 -12.91 -2.93 -0.68
N GLN A 50 -13.08 -4.25 -0.57
CA GLN A 50 -13.51 -5.07 -1.71
C GLN A 50 -14.90 -4.64 -2.18
N ALA A 51 -15.07 -4.54 -3.50
CA ALA A 51 -16.38 -4.26 -4.09
C ALA A 51 -17.36 -5.37 -3.72
N TYR A 52 -18.54 -4.98 -3.23
CA TYR A 52 -19.65 -5.87 -2.96
C TYR A 52 -20.85 -5.48 -3.82
N GLU A 53 -21.59 -6.48 -4.27
CA GLU A 53 -22.89 -6.33 -4.89
C GLU A 53 -23.99 -6.61 -3.87
N ARG A 54 -25.09 -5.87 -3.95
CA ARG A 54 -26.30 -6.20 -3.18
C ARG A 54 -27.17 -7.12 -4.04
N ILE A 55 -27.17 -8.41 -3.72
CA ILE A 55 -28.06 -9.40 -4.34
C ILE A 55 -29.12 -9.75 -3.29
N ASP A 56 -30.38 -9.46 -3.61
CA ASP A 56 -31.53 -9.63 -2.70
C ASP A 56 -31.38 -8.93 -1.33
N GLY A 57 -30.72 -7.76 -1.33
CA GLY A 57 -30.50 -6.97 -0.12
C GLY A 57 -29.36 -7.46 0.78
N VAL A 58 -28.71 -8.58 0.42
CA VAL A 58 -27.53 -9.11 1.12
C VAL A 58 -26.26 -8.66 0.40
N PRO A 59 -25.25 -8.10 1.09
CA PRO A 59 -23.96 -7.82 0.49
C PRO A 59 -23.27 -9.15 0.14
N GLN A 60 -23.05 -9.38 -1.14
CA GLN A 60 -22.25 -10.48 -1.66
C GLN A 60 -21.00 -9.89 -2.30
N LEU A 61 -19.85 -10.54 -2.12
CA LEU A 61 -18.65 -10.16 -2.85
C LEU A 61 -18.92 -10.33 -4.34
N SER A 62 -18.66 -9.28 -5.14
CA SER A 62 -18.80 -9.35 -6.59
C SER A 62 -18.00 -10.55 -7.12
N PRO A 63 -18.47 -11.26 -8.16
CA PRO A 63 -17.69 -12.31 -8.80
C PRO A 63 -16.31 -11.78 -9.20
N ILE A 64 -15.26 -12.31 -8.57
CA ILE A 64 -13.90 -11.82 -8.75
C ILE A 64 -13.28 -12.47 -9.99
N ASP A 65 -12.93 -11.66 -10.99
CA ASP A 65 -12.02 -12.06 -12.06
C ASP A 65 -10.62 -12.31 -11.44
N PRO A 66 -10.06 -13.53 -11.54
CA PRO A 66 -8.76 -13.86 -10.96
C PRO A 66 -7.62 -13.00 -11.51
N TYR A 67 -7.69 -12.54 -12.76
CA TYR A 67 -6.67 -11.65 -13.33
C TYR A 67 -6.72 -10.26 -12.69
N ARG A 68 -7.93 -9.75 -12.49
CA ARG A 68 -8.15 -8.49 -11.78
C ARG A 68 -7.68 -8.57 -10.33
N LEU A 69 -7.94 -9.68 -9.64
CA LEU A 69 -7.48 -9.89 -8.27
C LEU A 69 -5.96 -9.86 -8.17
N ALA A 70 -5.27 -10.58 -9.06
CA ALA A 70 -3.82 -10.60 -9.11
C ALA A 70 -3.23 -9.21 -9.41
N TYR A 71 -3.85 -8.47 -10.34
CA TYR A 71 -3.45 -7.09 -10.65
C TYR A 71 -3.61 -6.15 -9.45
N GLU A 72 -4.78 -6.18 -8.78
CA GLU A 72 -5.03 -5.35 -7.60
C GLU A 72 -4.12 -5.73 -6.42
N ALA A 73 -3.84 -7.01 -6.22
CA ALA A 73 -2.89 -7.48 -5.21
C ALA A 73 -1.47 -6.95 -5.49
N GLY A 74 -0.98 -7.09 -6.73
CA GLY A 74 0.33 -6.57 -7.12
C GLY A 74 0.44 -5.06 -6.98
N ARG A 75 -0.64 -4.33 -7.33
CA ARG A 75 -0.70 -2.87 -7.16
C ARG A 75 -0.63 -2.45 -5.68
N ARG A 76 -1.36 -3.14 -4.80
CA ARG A 76 -1.33 -2.89 -3.34
C ARG A 76 0.04 -3.20 -2.74
N ASP A 77 0.64 -4.33 -3.10
CA ASP A 77 1.96 -4.73 -2.60
C ASP A 77 3.03 -3.71 -2.99
N PHE A 78 3.00 -3.22 -4.22
CA PHE A 78 3.93 -2.20 -4.68
C PHE A 78 3.76 -0.87 -3.93
N ALA A 79 2.51 -0.43 -3.69
CA ALA A 79 2.23 0.77 -2.91
C ALA A 79 2.75 0.66 -1.48
N LEU A 80 2.58 -0.50 -0.83
CA LEU A 80 3.12 -0.76 0.51
C LEU A 80 4.66 -0.73 0.53
N GLN A 81 5.31 -1.22 -0.51
CA GLN A 81 6.77 -1.17 -0.64
C GLN A 81 7.25 0.28 -0.81
N LEU A 82 6.55 1.12 -1.58
CA LEU A 82 6.86 2.54 -1.69
C LEU A 82 6.64 3.29 -0.37
N ALA A 83 5.53 3.01 0.32
CA ALA A 83 5.25 3.58 1.64
C ALA A 83 6.34 3.23 2.66
N ALA A 84 6.83 1.99 2.65
CA ALA A 84 7.96 1.56 3.47
C ALA A 84 9.24 2.37 3.19
N LEU A 85 9.52 2.72 1.94
CA LEU A 85 10.67 3.57 1.56
C LEU A 85 10.50 5.02 2.05
N MET A 86 9.26 5.49 2.18
CA MET A 86 8.90 6.82 2.69
C MET A 86 8.82 6.89 4.22
N ASP A 87 9.21 5.81 4.92
CA ASP A 87 9.17 5.71 6.38
C ASP A 87 7.75 5.78 6.96
N VAL A 88 6.76 5.30 6.21
CA VAL A 88 5.38 5.14 6.72
C VAL A 88 5.35 3.98 7.71
N SER A 89 4.98 4.29 8.95
CA SER A 89 4.86 3.30 10.02
C SER A 89 3.48 2.66 10.04
N LEU A 90 3.34 1.55 10.79
CA LEU A 90 2.04 0.95 11.08
C LEU A 90 1.11 1.88 11.87
N PHE A 91 1.65 2.85 12.60
CA PHE A 91 0.85 3.85 13.30
C PHE A 91 0.25 4.85 12.32
N ASP A 92 1.06 5.36 11.39
CA ASP A 92 0.61 6.29 10.34
C ASP A 92 -0.50 5.65 9.48
N LEU A 93 -0.36 4.36 9.14
CA LEU A 93 -1.39 3.60 8.42
C LEU A 93 -2.70 3.50 9.20
N LYS A 94 -2.64 3.33 10.53
CA LYS A 94 -3.85 3.23 11.35
C LYS A 94 -4.57 4.57 11.45
N SER A 95 -3.84 5.65 11.69
CA SER A 95 -4.42 6.99 11.73
C SER A 95 -5.11 7.33 10.41
N LEU A 96 -4.51 6.99 9.27
CA LEU A 96 -5.13 7.18 7.96
C LEU A 96 -6.40 6.34 7.74
N MET A 97 -6.51 5.17 8.38
CA MET A 97 -7.73 4.34 8.28
C MET A 97 -8.85 4.87 9.17
N GLU A 98 -8.51 5.42 10.33
CA GLU A 98 -9.47 6.03 11.25
C GLU A 98 -10.04 7.34 10.69
N ASP A 99 -9.24 8.11 9.95
CA ASP A 99 -9.66 9.36 9.31
C ASP A 99 -10.61 9.15 8.09
N ASP A 100 -10.60 7.97 7.44
CA ASP A 100 -11.46 7.64 6.30
C ASP A 100 -12.88 7.16 6.69
N ASP A 101 -13.09 6.84 7.98
CA ASP A 101 -14.33 6.28 8.55
C ASP A 101 -15.26 7.36 9.22
N GLU A 102 -14.86 8.64 9.25
CA GLU A 102 -15.66 9.80 9.70
C GLU A 102 -16.29 10.61 8.55
#